data_AF-A0A2U8VLY1-F1
#
_entry.id   AF-A0A2U8VLY1-F1
#
_cell.length_a   1.000
_cell.length_b   1.000
_cell.length_c   1.000
_cell.angle_alpha   90.00
_cell.angle_beta   90.00
_cell.angle_gamma   90.00
#
_symmetry.space_group_name_H-M   'P 1'
#
loop_
_entity.id
_entity.type
_entity.pdbx_description
1 polymer ?
#
loop_
_entity_poly.entity_id
_entity_poly.type
_entity_poly.pdbx_seq_one_letter_code
_entity_poly.pdbx_strand_id
1 'polypeptide(L)'
;MPDQNALEKLRRLGLVHQTADGAEAVTVTAQYRGSPASSDRNAWRAEMEAWQQNLDGTLAQHGAELVPDSLSLSAQTVEALVPTAQLDALATALKTDNVRVDLVVPREGVGG
;
A
#
# COMPACT_ATOMS: atom_id res chain seq x y z
N MET A 1 -8.83 -8.48 -8.84
CA MET A 1 -7.82 -8.49 -9.90
C MET A 1 -7.37 -7.07 -10.11
N PRO A 2 -6.08 -6.72 -9.94
CA PRO A 2 -5.58 -5.49 -10.54
C PRO A 2 -5.73 -5.66 -12.06
N ASP A 3 -6.58 -4.83 -12.65
CA ASP A 3 -6.85 -4.81 -14.09
C ASP A 3 -5.49 -4.71 -14.82
N GLN A 4 -5.18 -5.59 -15.77
CA GLN A 4 -3.96 -5.46 -16.59
C GLN A 4 -3.88 -4.07 -17.24
N ASN A 5 -5.04 -3.48 -17.53
CA ASN A 5 -5.22 -2.13 -18.02
C ASN A 5 -4.71 -1.06 -17.02
N ALA A 6 -4.85 -1.28 -15.72
CA ALA A 6 -4.34 -0.39 -14.68
C ALA A 6 -2.80 -0.42 -14.60
N LEU A 7 -2.19 -1.60 -14.70
CA LEU A 7 -0.73 -1.75 -14.76
C LEU A 7 -0.14 -1.11 -16.02
N GLU A 8 -0.76 -1.31 -17.19
CA GLU A 8 -0.36 -0.61 -18.41
C GLU A 8 -0.52 0.91 -18.28
N LYS A 9 -1.58 1.39 -17.64
CA LYS A 9 -1.77 2.82 -17.37
C LYS A 9 -0.65 3.36 -16.47
N LEU A 10 -0.29 2.66 -15.40
CA LEU A 10 0.82 3.04 -14.52
C LEU A 10 2.15 3.09 -15.27
N ARG A 11 2.43 2.10 -16.14
CA ARG A 11 3.62 2.10 -17.01
C ARG A 11 3.65 3.33 -17.92
N ARG A 12 2.54 3.65 -18.57
CA ARG A 12 2.42 4.82 -19.46
C ARG A 12 2.59 6.15 -18.72
N LEU A 13 2.18 6.20 -17.45
CA LEU A 13 2.30 7.39 -16.60
C LEU A 13 3.69 7.50 -15.92
N GLY A 14 4.59 6.54 -16.10
CA GLY A 14 5.91 6.55 -15.46
C GLY A 14 5.87 6.31 -13.94
N LEU A 15 4.80 5.69 -13.45
CA LEU A 15 4.56 5.43 -12.02
C LEU A 15 4.98 4.02 -11.60
N VAL A 16 5.83 3.43 -12.43
CA VAL A 16 6.39 2.11 -12.23
C VAL A 16 7.82 2.32 -11.82
N HIS A 17 8.14 1.80 -10.65
CA HIS A 17 9.45 1.87 -10.05
C HIS A 17 10.21 0.58 -10.34
N GLN A 18 11.53 0.63 -10.22
CA GLN A 18 12.34 -0.58 -10.12
C GLN A 18 12.79 -0.75 -8.67
N THR A 19 12.60 -1.94 -8.12
CA THR A 19 13.18 -2.30 -6.82
C THR A 19 14.70 -2.40 -6.95
N ALA A 20 15.40 -2.50 -5.80
CA ALA A 20 16.86 -2.67 -5.78
C ALA A 20 17.34 -3.90 -6.58
N ASP A 21 16.50 -4.93 -6.69
CA ASP A 21 16.75 -6.15 -7.47
C ASP A 21 16.40 -6.01 -8.97
N GLY A 22 15.97 -4.81 -9.40
CA GLY A 22 15.59 -4.52 -10.78
C GLY A 22 14.18 -4.97 -11.17
N ALA A 23 13.41 -5.52 -10.22
CA ALA A 23 12.04 -5.95 -10.46
C ALA A 23 11.10 -4.74 -10.64
N GLU A 24 10.12 -4.89 -11.52
CA GLU A 24 9.10 -3.88 -11.74
C GLU A 24 8.17 -3.80 -10.53
N ALA A 25 7.99 -2.62 -9.94
CA ALA A 25 7.15 -2.36 -8.78
C ALA A 25 6.22 -1.17 -9.00
N VAL A 26 5.11 -1.17 -8.27
CA VAL A 26 4.12 -0.10 -8.27
C VAL A 26 3.85 0.35 -6.86
N THR A 27 3.56 1.64 -6.70
CA THR A 27 3.12 2.19 -5.41
C THR A 27 1.67 1.81 -5.18
N VAL A 28 1.39 1.24 -4.02
CA VAL A 28 0.06 0.90 -3.56
C VAL A 28 -0.23 1.58 -2.23
N THR A 29 -1.48 1.84 -1.96
CA THR A 29 -1.97 2.25 -0.65
C THR A 29 -2.56 1.04 0.05
N ALA A 30 -1.98 0.67 1.19
CA ALA A 30 -2.57 -0.26 2.14
C ALA A 30 -3.44 0.53 3.12
N GLN A 31 -4.75 0.25 3.14
CA GLN A 31 -5.72 0.85 4.02
C GLN A 31 -6.13 -0.15 5.10
N TYR A 32 -5.91 0.21 6.36
CA TYR A 32 -6.44 -0.50 7.50
C TYR A 32 -7.96 -0.31 7.58
N ARG A 33 -8.72 -1.41 7.66
CA ARG A 33 -10.19 -1.37 7.84
C ARG A 33 -10.65 -1.80 9.23
N GLY A 34 -9.72 -1.95 10.18
CA GLY A 34 -10.12 -2.11 11.57
C GLY A 34 -10.76 -0.84 12.11
N SER A 35 -11.50 -0.99 13.20
CA SER A 35 -11.97 0.16 13.97
C SER A 35 -10.94 0.49 15.05
N PRO A 36 -10.72 1.78 15.36
CA PRO A 36 -9.82 2.15 16.45
C PRO A 36 -10.29 1.51 17.76
N ALA A 37 -9.42 0.82 18.48
CA ALA A 37 -9.77 0.22 19.76
C ALA A 37 -10.01 1.29 20.84
N SER A 38 -9.47 2.50 20.64
CA SER A 38 -9.60 3.62 21.56
C SER A 38 -9.95 4.93 20.84
N SER A 39 -10.74 5.78 21.51
CA SER A 39 -10.96 7.17 21.08
C SER A 39 -9.78 8.09 21.39
N ASP A 40 -8.79 7.60 22.15
CA ASP A 40 -7.58 8.35 22.47
C ASP A 40 -6.62 8.38 21.27
N ARG A 41 -6.18 9.58 20.89
CA ARG A 41 -5.34 9.79 19.72
C ARG A 41 -3.94 9.18 19.86
N ASN A 42 -3.38 9.14 21.07
CA ASN A 42 -2.05 8.56 21.28
C ASN A 42 -2.12 7.03 21.27
N ALA A 43 -3.17 6.46 21.86
CA ALA A 43 -3.45 5.03 21.75
C ALA A 43 -3.66 4.63 20.27
N TRP A 44 -4.45 5.41 19.53
CA TRP A 44 -4.69 5.14 18.11
C TRP A 44 -3.40 5.22 17.26
N ARG A 45 -2.55 6.22 17.54
CA ARG A 45 -1.24 6.32 16.88
C ARG A 45 -0.40 5.08 17.14
N ALA A 46 -0.28 4.65 18.39
CA ALA A 46 0.50 3.47 18.76
C ALA A 46 -0.04 2.19 18.10
N GLU A 47 -1.36 2.03 18.00
CA GLU A 47 -2.00 0.92 17.26
C GLU A 47 -1.62 0.94 15.78
N MET A 48 -1.69 2.11 15.14
CA MET A 48 -1.34 2.27 13.72
C MET A 48 0.15 2.06 13.45
N GLU A 49 1.03 2.47 14.36
CA GLU A 49 2.48 2.20 14.28
C GLU A 49 2.76 0.69 14.43
N ALA A 50 2.10 0.03 15.38
CA ALA A 50 2.22 -1.43 15.55
C ALA A 50 1.68 -2.18 14.32
N TRP A 51 0.56 -1.73 13.75
CA TRP A 51 0.04 -2.27 12.49
C TRP A 51 1.03 -2.08 11.35
N GLN A 52 1.62 -0.89 11.19
CA GLN A 52 2.62 -0.61 10.17
C GLN A 52 3.85 -1.52 10.29
N GLN A 53 4.34 -1.76 11.52
CA GLN A 53 5.47 -2.67 11.75
C GLN A 53 5.14 -4.12 11.37
N ASN A 54 3.92 -4.59 11.69
CA ASN A 54 3.48 -5.92 11.26
C ASN A 54 3.36 -5.99 9.73
N LEU A 55 2.83 -4.93 9.12
CA LEU A 55 2.70 -4.83 7.66
C LEU A 55 4.06 -4.86 6.97
N ASP A 56 5.08 -4.19 7.51
CA ASP A 56 6.46 -4.22 7.00
C ASP A 56 6.99 -5.66 6.88
N GLY A 57 6.79 -6.45 7.94
CA GLY A 57 7.17 -7.87 7.94
C GLY A 57 6.45 -8.69 6.87
N THR A 58 5.16 -8.45 6.65
CA THR A 58 4.41 -9.10 5.56
C THR A 58 4.89 -8.64 4.18
N LEU A 59 5.12 -7.33 4.00
CA LEU A 59 5.59 -6.77 2.74
C LEU A 59 6.96 -7.34 2.34
N ALA A 60 7.89 -7.43 3.29
CA ALA A 60 9.22 -7.98 3.06
C ALA A 60 9.19 -9.44 2.55
N GLN A 61 8.23 -10.26 3.01
CA GLN A 61 8.05 -11.64 2.51
C GLN A 61 7.66 -11.71 1.03
N HIS A 62 7.09 -10.62 0.50
CA HIS A 62 6.68 -10.49 -0.89
C HIS A 62 7.62 -9.60 -1.71
N GLY A 63 8.80 -9.24 -1.17
CA GLY A 63 9.74 -8.33 -1.82
C GLY A 63 9.18 -6.90 -1.99
N ALA A 64 8.19 -6.55 -1.18
CA ALA A 64 7.61 -5.22 -1.11
C ALA A 64 8.21 -4.43 0.05
N GLU A 65 8.16 -3.11 -0.05
CA GLU A 65 8.81 -2.19 0.88
C GLU A 65 7.85 -1.07 1.26
N LEU A 66 7.82 -0.67 2.54
CA LEU A 66 7.06 0.51 2.95
C LEU A 66 7.70 1.80 2.45
N VAL A 67 6.86 2.75 2.04
CA VAL A 67 7.31 4.11 1.78
C VAL A 67 7.51 4.82 3.13
N PRO A 68 8.70 5.35 3.41
CA PRO A 68 8.96 6.05 4.67
C PRO A 68 8.03 7.26 4.82
N ASP A 69 7.62 7.54 6.06
CA ASP A 69 6.77 8.69 6.43
C ASP A 69 5.40 8.78 5.72
N SER A 70 4.93 7.69 5.10
CA SER A 70 3.64 7.65 4.37
C SER A 70 2.42 7.37 5.26
N LEU A 71 2.61 7.09 6.55
CA LEU A 71 1.51 6.77 7.47
C LEU A 71 0.55 7.96 7.65
N SER A 72 -0.70 7.75 7.24
CA SER A 72 -1.81 8.68 7.46
C SER A 72 -2.79 8.14 8.48
N LEU A 73 -2.79 8.73 9.68
CA LEU A 73 -3.70 8.32 10.78
C LEU A 73 -5.17 8.62 10.51
N SER A 74 -5.48 9.65 9.72
CA SER A 74 -6.84 10.07 9.39
C SER A 74 -7.45 9.22 8.28
N ALA A 75 -6.65 8.88 7.26
CA ALA A 75 -7.06 7.98 6.19
C ALA A 75 -6.91 6.50 6.57
N GLN A 76 -6.12 6.21 7.62
CA GLN A 76 -5.74 4.88 8.07
C GLN A 76 -4.99 4.12 6.98
N THR A 77 -4.07 4.82 6.33
CA THR A 77 -3.36 4.32 5.14
C THR A 77 -1.86 4.43 5.31
N VAL A 78 -1.14 3.57 4.60
CA VAL A 78 0.30 3.71 4.34
C VAL A 78 0.57 3.30 2.90
N GLU A 79 1.58 3.89 2.27
CA GLU A 79 2.02 3.50 0.94
C GLU A 79 3.14 2.45 1.00
N ALA A 80 3.13 1.56 0.01
CA ALA A 80 4.16 0.54 -0.16
C ALA A 80 4.53 0.40 -1.65
N LEU A 81 5.78 0.11 -1.93
CA LEU A 81 6.27 -0.31 -3.24
C LEU A 81 6.15 -1.82 -3.32
N VAL A 82 5.37 -2.31 -4.27
CA VAL A 82 5.07 -3.74 -4.41
C VAL A 82 5.49 -4.23 -5.78
N PRO A 83 6.30 -5.30 -5.89
CA PRO A 83 6.60 -5.93 -7.17
C PRO A 83 5.32 -6.33 -7.89
N THR A 84 5.19 -5.97 -9.16
CA THR A 84 3.97 -6.20 -9.94
C THR A 84 3.61 -7.69 -10.02
N ALA A 85 4.63 -8.55 -10.04
CA ALA A 85 4.49 -10.00 -9.99
C ALA A 85 3.92 -10.54 -8.66
N GLN A 86 4.11 -9.82 -7.55
CA GLN A 86 3.67 -10.22 -6.20
C GLN A 86 2.40 -9.50 -5.75
N LEU A 87 1.92 -8.53 -6.52
CA LEU A 87 0.79 -7.67 -6.16
C LEU A 87 -0.48 -8.45 -5.83
N ASP A 88 -0.82 -9.48 -6.61
CA ASP A 88 -2.04 -10.27 -6.39
C ASP A 88 -1.92 -11.18 -5.14
N ALA A 89 -0.75 -11.79 -4.95
CA ALA A 89 -0.46 -12.61 -3.79
C ALA A 89 -0.50 -11.77 -2.50
N LEU A 90 0.14 -10.61 -2.50
CA LEU A 90 0.13 -9.68 -1.38
C LEU A 90 -1.29 -9.16 -1.10
N ALA A 91 -2.03 -8.74 -2.13
CA ALA A 91 -3.41 -8.25 -1.94
C ALA A 91 -4.32 -9.33 -1.34
N THR A 92 -4.11 -10.60 -1.70
CA THR A 92 -4.84 -11.73 -1.13
C THR A 92 -4.46 -11.99 0.33
N ALA A 93 -3.16 -11.93 0.67
CA ALA A 93 -2.69 -12.05 2.04
C ALA A 93 -3.29 -10.95 2.93
N LEU A 94 -3.12 -9.69 2.53
CA LEU A 94 -3.57 -8.51 3.27
C LEU A 94 -5.08 -8.42 3.41
N LYS A 95 -5.85 -8.95 2.46
CA LYS A 95 -7.31 -9.06 2.58
C LYS A 95 -7.73 -9.91 3.78
N THR A 96 -6.96 -10.93 4.13
CA THR A 96 -7.21 -11.80 5.30
C THR A 96 -7.00 -11.02 6.60
N ASP A 97 -6.08 -10.07 6.61
CA ASP A 97 -5.80 -9.16 7.73
C ASP A 97 -6.69 -7.91 7.76
N ASN A 98 -7.81 -7.94 7.03
CA ASN A 98 -8.75 -6.82 6.92
C ASN A 98 -8.08 -5.52 6.41
N VAL A 99 -7.07 -5.66 5.56
CA VAL A 99 -6.38 -4.55 4.87
C VAL A 99 -6.83 -4.52 3.41
N ARG A 100 -7.22 -3.33 2.94
CA ARG A 100 -7.49 -3.10 1.52
C ARG A 100 -6.24 -2.56 0.85
N VAL A 101 -5.84 -3.16 -0.26
CA VAL A 101 -4.79 -2.63 -1.13
C VAL A 101 -5.43 -1.95 -2.33
N ASP A 102 -4.99 -0.72 -2.64
CA ASP A 102 -5.42 0.05 -3.81
C ASP A 102 -4.19 0.58 -4.55
N LEU A 103 -4.23 0.66 -5.88
CA LEU A 103 -3.10 1.18 -6.67
C LEU A 103 -3.06 2.71 -6.55
N VAL A 104 -1.89 3.28 -6.29
CA VAL A 104 -1.72 4.74 -6.34
C VAL A 104 -1.71 5.17 -7.79
N VAL A 105 -2.89 5.52 -8.30
CA VAL A 105 -3.03 6.23 -9.56
C VAL A 105 -3.13 7.73 -9.26
N PRO A 106 -2.34 8.61 -9.90
CA PRO A 106 -2.60 10.03 -9.84
C PRO A 106 -4.01 10.21 -10.35
N ARG A 107 -4.83 10.83 -9.51
CA ARG A 107 -6.15 11.28 -9.91
C ARG A 107 -5.90 12.19 -11.10
N GLU A 108 -6.41 11.81 -12.27
CA GLU A 108 -6.42 12.70 -13.41
C GLU A 108 -7.19 13.93 -12.92
N GLY A 109 -6.43 14.99 -12.62
CA GLY A 109 -7.01 16.23 -12.20
C GLY A 109 -7.93 16.68 -13.31
N VAL A 110 -9.22 16.74 -12.99
CA VAL A 110 -10.15 17.61 -13.68
C VAL A 110 -9.47 18.97 -13.77
N GLY A 111 -9.03 19.32 -14.97
CA GLY A 111 -8.69 20.69 -15.30
C GLY A 111 -9.94 21.54 -15.04
N GLY A 112 -9.80 22.47 -14.11
CA GLY A 112 -10.77 23.52 -13.81
C GLY A 112 -10.01 24.83 -13.68
#